data_AF-A0A699KF36-F1
#
_entry.id   AF-A0A699KF36-F1
#
_cell.length_a   1.000
_cell.length_b   1.000
_cell.length_c   1.000
_cell.angle_alpha   90.00
_cell.angle_beta   90.00
_cell.angle_gamma   90.00
#
_symmetry.space_group_name_H-M   'P 1'
#
loop_
_entity.id
_entity.type
_entity.pdbx_description
1 polymer ?
#
loop_
_entity_poly.entity_id
_entity_poly.type
_entity_poly.pdbx_seq_one_letter_code
_entity_poly.pdbx_strand_id
1 'polypeptide(L)'
;MLLLLVQGKMTNLTIKERFAFNVSLRMFTKIIVIQRRMEDLQLGVESYQKKLNLTKPDTYRSDLKRKESYTAYSNPRGFIYYNKDKQNRLSGEEVTRKEQQQ
;
A
#
# COMPACT_ATOMS: atom_id res chain seq x y z
N MET A 1 -16.97 41.11 16.64
CA MET A 1 -15.80 41.61 17.40
C MET A 1 -14.55 40.72 17.29
N LEU A 2 -14.64 39.38 17.39
CA LEU A 2 -13.45 38.51 17.35
C LEU A 2 -12.62 38.60 16.06
N LEU A 3 -13.29 38.66 14.90
CA LEU A 3 -12.66 38.78 13.57
C LEU A 3 -11.79 40.04 13.44
N LEU A 4 -12.24 41.19 13.98
CA LEU A 4 -11.48 42.44 14.00
C LEU A 4 -10.22 42.31 14.88
N LEU A 5 -10.34 41.62 16.01
CA LEU A 5 -9.24 41.40 16.95
C LEU A 5 -8.17 40.45 16.37
N VAL A 6 -8.61 39.44 15.61
CA VAL A 6 -7.73 38.53 14.87
C VAL A 6 -7.07 39.25 13.69
N GLN A 7 -7.80 40.08 12.94
CA GLN A 7 -7.25 40.86 11.84
C GLN A 7 -6.16 41.84 12.31
N GLY A 8 -6.40 42.59 13.38
CA GLY A 8 -5.40 43.54 13.92
C GLY A 8 -4.09 42.86 14.36
N LYS A 9 -4.16 41.63 14.87
CA LYS A 9 -2.96 40.82 15.17
C LYS A 9 -2.29 40.30 13.91
N MET A 10 -3.05 39.91 12.90
CA MET A 10 -2.50 39.43 11.63
C MET A 10 -1.82 40.53 10.81
N THR A 11 -2.29 41.77 10.90
CA THR A 11 -1.67 42.90 10.19
C THR A 11 -0.28 43.26 10.71
N ASN A 12 0.01 42.92 11.98
CA ASN A 12 1.30 43.20 12.63
C ASN A 12 2.36 42.10 12.40
N LEU A 13 2.02 40.98 11.74
CA LEU A 13 2.96 39.90 11.43
C LEU A 13 3.94 40.31 10.33
N THR A 14 5.22 40.01 10.53
CA THR A 14 6.28 40.23 9.54
C THR A 14 6.10 39.32 8.32
N ILE A 15 6.68 39.68 7.18
CA ILE A 15 6.53 38.95 5.91
C ILE A 15 6.95 37.47 6.05
N LYS A 16 8.00 37.18 6.83
CA LYS A 16 8.47 35.81 7.09
C LYS A 16 7.45 34.99 7.86
N GLU A 17 6.83 35.57 8.88
CA GLU A 17 5.83 34.88 9.70
C GLU A 17 4.54 34.65 8.91
N ARG A 18 4.13 35.59 8.06
CA ARG A 18 3.00 35.41 7.13
C ARG A 18 3.24 34.27 6.15
N PHE A 19 4.47 34.13 5.65
CA PHE A 19 4.83 33.01 4.78
C PHE A 19 4.77 31.66 5.51
N ALA A 20 5.35 31.56 6.70
CA ALA A 20 5.29 30.35 7.52
C ALA A 20 3.84 30.00 7.90
N PHE A 21 3.02 31.00 8.23
CA PHE A 21 1.60 30.84 8.51
C PHE A 21 0.83 30.30 7.29
N ASN A 22 1.09 30.82 6.10
CA ASN A 22 0.45 30.34 4.86
C ASN A 22 0.81 28.87 4.55
N VAL A 23 2.07 28.48 4.76
CA VAL A 23 2.49 27.08 4.63
C VAL A 23 1.76 26.20 5.64
N SER A 24 1.69 26.64 6.90
CA SER A 24 0.97 25.93 7.97
C SER A 24 -0.53 25.81 7.68
N LEU A 25 -1.18 26.87 7.21
CA LEU A 25 -2.59 26.84 6.81
C LEU A 25 -2.84 25.83 5.70
N ARG A 26 -1.98 25.80 4.68
CA ARG A 26 -2.09 24.83 3.58
C ARG A 26 -1.98 23.39 4.09
N MET A 27 -1.09 23.14 5.04
CA MET A 27 -0.97 21.83 5.68
C MET A 27 -2.20 21.49 6.53
N PHE A 28 -2.69 22.46 7.31
CA PHE A 28 -3.87 22.30 8.15
C PHE A 28 -5.13 21.95 7.35
N THR A 29 -5.37 22.64 6.23
CA THR A 29 -6.51 22.31 5.34
C THR A 29 -6.39 20.89 4.80
N LYS A 30 -5.18 20.44 4.42
CA LYS A 30 -4.98 19.07 3.95
C LYS A 30 -5.30 18.04 5.03
N ILE A 31 -4.89 18.29 6.28
CA ILE A 31 -5.20 17.41 7.41
C ILE A 31 -6.71 17.29 7.62
N ILE A 32 -7.44 18.40 7.62
CA ILE A 32 -8.91 18.39 7.77
C ILE A 32 -9.58 17.62 6.62
N VAL A 33 -9.13 17.81 5.38
CA VAL A 33 -9.69 17.09 4.23
C VAL A 33 -9.47 15.58 4.36
N ILE A 34 -8.29 15.15 4.84
CA ILE A 34 -8.00 13.73 5.07
C ILE A 34 -8.88 13.17 6.20
N GLN A 35 -9.03 13.91 7.31
CA GLN A 35 -9.88 13.50 8.42
C GLN A 35 -11.34 13.29 7.97
N ARG A 36 -11.92 14.23 7.21
CA ARG A 36 -13.28 14.07 6.67
C ARG A 36 -13.41 12.85 5.76
N ARG A 37 -12.44 12.63 4.87
CA ARG A 37 -12.45 11.45 3.99
C ARG A 37 -12.32 10.14 4.77
N MET A 38 -11.56 10.14 5.86
CA MET A 38 -11.43 9.00 6.75
C MET A 38 -12.75 8.70 7.47
N GLU A 39 -13.43 9.73 7.99
CA GLU A 39 -14.77 9.61 8.59
C GLU A 39 -15.79 9.07 7.58
N ASP A 40 -15.83 9.63 6.36
CA ASP A 40 -16.71 9.17 5.29
C ASP A 40 -16.44 7.72 4.90
N LEU A 41 -15.15 7.34 4.81
CA LEU A 41 -14.74 5.98 4.50
C LEU A 41 -15.16 5.00 5.61
N GLN A 42 -14.98 5.39 6.88
CA GLN A 42 -15.42 4.58 8.01
C GLN A 42 -16.92 4.33 7.97
N LEU A 43 -17.72 5.37 7.73
CA LEU A 43 -19.17 5.24 7.56
C LEU A 43 -19.53 4.35 6.37
N GLY A 44 -18.79 4.47 5.25
CA GLY A 44 -18.94 3.61 4.08
C GLY A 44 -18.68 2.14 4.39
N VAL A 45 -17.62 1.84 5.13
CA VAL A 45 -17.29 0.48 5.59
C VAL A 45 -18.37 -0.06 6.51
N GLU A 46 -18.80 0.70 7.52
CA GLU A 46 -19.87 0.29 8.44
C GLU A 46 -21.19 0.01 7.71
N SER A 47 -21.55 0.85 6.75
CA SER A 47 -22.73 0.67 5.90
C SER A 47 -22.65 -0.60 5.04
N TYR A 48 -21.50 -0.83 4.40
CA TYR A 48 -21.27 -2.00 3.56
C TYR A 48 -21.32 -3.30 4.38
N GLN A 49 -20.69 -3.27 5.55
CA GLN A 49 -20.67 -4.37 6.50
C GLN A 49 -22.09 -4.71 7.01
N LYS A 50 -22.90 -3.69 7.32
CA LYS A 50 -24.31 -3.84 7.72
C LYS A 50 -25.15 -4.46 6.59
N LYS A 51 -24.94 -4.05 5.34
CA LYS A 51 -25.64 -4.64 4.17
C LYS A 51 -25.29 -6.12 3.97
N LEU A 52 -24.06 -6.51 4.30
CA LEU A 52 -23.57 -7.89 4.22
C LEU A 52 -23.90 -8.73 5.46
N ASN A 53 -24.57 -8.18 6.47
CA ASN A 53 -24.82 -8.83 7.79
C ASN A 53 -23.53 -9.36 8.45
N LEU A 54 -22.38 -8.80 8.13
CA LEU A 54 -21.12 -9.19 8.76
C LEU A 54 -21.09 -8.51 10.14
N THR A 55 -21.06 -9.29 11.22
CA THR A 55 -20.69 -8.77 12.54
C THR A 55 -19.29 -8.13 12.45
N LYS A 56 -18.98 -7.12 13.27
CA LYS A 56 -17.70 -6.37 13.26
C LYS A 56 -16.54 -7.26 12.78
N PRO A 57 -15.80 -6.89 11.73
CA PRO A 57 -14.63 -7.65 11.34
C PRO A 57 -13.73 -7.59 12.56
N ASP A 58 -13.43 -8.75 13.13
CA ASP A 58 -12.43 -8.82 14.16
C ASP A 58 -11.12 -8.39 13.49
N THR A 59 -10.71 -7.15 13.71
CA THR A 59 -9.46 -6.58 13.17
C THR A 59 -8.27 -7.45 13.58
N TYR A 60 -8.44 -8.28 14.61
CA TYR A 60 -7.50 -9.26 15.10
C TYR A 60 -7.90 -10.69 14.70
N ARG A 61 -7.96 -10.96 13.39
CA ARG A 61 -8.21 -12.30 12.86
C ARG A 61 -6.99 -13.22 13.08
N SER A 62 -6.85 -13.71 14.31
CA SER A 62 -5.77 -14.61 14.77
C SER A 62 -5.89 -16.05 14.25
N ASP A 63 -7.05 -16.38 13.69
CA ASP A 63 -7.35 -17.68 13.09
C ASP A 63 -6.72 -17.86 11.71
N LEU A 64 -6.05 -16.83 11.17
CA LEU A 64 -5.17 -16.96 10.02
C LEU A 64 -3.92 -17.73 10.46
N LYS A 65 -4.07 -19.05 10.67
CA LYS A 65 -2.98 -20.00 10.82
C LYS A 65 -1.97 -19.66 9.73
N ARG A 66 -0.78 -19.25 10.15
CA ARG A 66 0.38 -18.97 9.30
C ARG A 66 0.55 -20.14 8.34
N LYS A 67 -0.01 -20.01 7.13
CA LYS A 67 0.25 -20.95 6.06
C LYS A 67 1.72 -20.72 5.75
N GLU A 68 2.54 -21.74 5.98
CA GLU A 68 3.99 -21.68 5.79
C GLU A 68 4.26 -20.93 4.51
N SER A 69 5.11 -19.90 4.60
CA SER A 69 5.62 -19.20 3.43
C SER A 69 6.04 -20.26 2.43
N TYR A 70 5.50 -20.21 1.20
CA TYR A 70 5.91 -21.11 0.13
C TYR A 70 7.43 -21.21 0.17
N THR A 71 7.94 -22.31 0.71
CA THR A 71 9.34 -22.65 0.55
C THR A 71 9.47 -22.75 -0.95
N ALA A 72 10.18 -21.80 -1.55
CA ALA A 72 10.62 -21.92 -2.92
C ALA A 72 11.49 -23.18 -2.91
N TYR A 73 10.86 -24.31 -3.23
CA TYR A 73 11.50 -25.59 -3.33
C TYR A 73 12.54 -25.41 -4.44
N SER A 74 13.78 -25.16 -4.04
CA SER A 74 14.92 -25.08 -4.92
C SER A 74 15.20 -26.48 -5.42
N ASN A 75 14.36 -26.94 -6.34
CA ASN A 75 14.58 -28.15 -7.11
C ASN A 75 14.68 -27.70 -8.57
N PRO A 76 15.90 -27.51 -9.09
CA PRO A 76 16.12 -27.13 -10.48
C PRO A 76 15.92 -28.35 -11.38
N ARG A 77 14.78 -29.05 -11.26
CA ARG A 77 14.43 -30.09 -12.21
C ARG A 77 13.89 -29.40 -13.45
N GLY A 78 14.73 -29.37 -14.48
CA GLY A 78 14.47 -28.71 -15.75
C GLY A 78 13.06 -29.01 -16.27
N PHE A 79 12.36 -27.95 -16.65
CA PHE A 79 11.02 -28.06 -17.21
C PHE A 79 11.13 -28.54 -18.65
N ILE A 80 10.37 -29.57 -19.01
CA ILE A 80 10.17 -29.99 -20.40
C ILE A 80 8.91 -29.29 -20.89
N TYR A 81 9.03 -28.48 -21.93
CA TYR A 81 7.90 -27.89 -22.64
C TYR A 81 7.93 -28.27 -24.12
N TYR A 82 6.76 -28.22 -24.75
CA TYR A 82 6.63 -28.40 -26.19
C TYR A 82 6.87 -27.06 -26.90
N ASN A 83 7.84 -27.01 -27.80
CA ASN A 83 7.97 -25.89 -28.74
C ASN A 83 6.74 -25.86 -29.68
N LYS A 84 6.56 -24.76 -30.42
CA LYS A 84 5.53 -24.60 -31.45
C LYS A 84 5.49 -25.76 -32.45
N ASP A 85 6.64 -26.40 -32.68
CA ASP A 85 6.79 -27.58 -33.56
C ASP A 85 6.50 -28.93 -32.87
N LYS A 86 5.92 -28.91 -31.67
CA LYS A 86 5.64 -30.09 -30.82
C LYS A 86 6.87 -30.94 -30.47
N GLN A 87 8.06 -30.34 -30.49
CA GLN A 87 9.28 -30.98 -30.01
C GLN A 87 9.54 -30.63 -28.54
N ASN A 88 9.96 -31.62 -27.76
CA ASN A 88 10.32 -31.45 -26.35
C ASN A 88 11.62 -30.65 -26.23
N ARG A 89 11.61 -29.53 -25.52
CA ARG A 89 12.83 -28.80 -25.12
C ARG A 89 12.96 -28.78 -23.60
N LEU A 90 14.16 -29.11 -23.14
CA LEU A 90 14.57 -28.98 -21.74
C LEU A 90 15.09 -27.55 -21.53
N SER A 91 14.55 -26.83 -20.55
CA SER A 91 15.14 -25.57 -20.07
C SER A 91 15.68 -25.76 -18.65
N GLY A 92 17.01 -25.85 -18.54
CA GLY A 92 17.74 -25.94 -17.27
C GLY A 92 19.26 -25.82 -17.54
N GLU A 93 19.97 -25.07 -16.70
CA GLU A 93 21.42 -24.77 -16.79
C GLU A 93 22.30 -25.98 -16.43
N GLU A 94 22.26 -27.06 -17.21
CA GLU A 94 23.28 -28.11 -17.12
C GLU A 94 23.69 -28.57 -18.53
N VAL A 95 24.24 -27.64 -19.31
CA VAL A 95 25.02 -27.93 -20.52
C VAL A 95 26.35 -27.19 -20.43
N THR A 96 27.16 -27.52 -19.41
CA THR A 96 28.63 -27.44 -19.53
C THR A 96 29.27 -28.25 -18.41
N ARG A 97 29.49 -29.55 -18.64
CA ARG A 97 30.58 -30.37 -18.07
C ARG A 97 30.46 -31.82 -18.53
N LYS A 98 30.63 -32.07 -19.83
CA LYS A 98 31.11 -33.37 -20.35
C LYS A 98 31.89 -33.17 -21.66
N GLU A 99 32.90 -32.31 -21.63
CA GLU A 99 34.02 -32.36 -22.61
C GLU A 99 35.31 -31.96 -21.88
N GLN A 100 35.72 -32.81 -20.93
CA GLN A 100 37.14 -32.97 -20.56
C GLN A 100 37.33 -34.45 -20.21
N GLN A 101 37.38 -35.27 -21.24
CA GLN A 101 38.06 -36.57 -21.27
C GLN A 101 38.16 -37.01 -22.74
N GLN A 102 39.10 -36.37 -23.45
CA GLN A 102 40.00 -37.06 -24.37
C GLN A 102 41.31 -36.28 -24.43
#